data_AF-A0A930KB46-F1
#
_entry.id   AF-A0A930KB46-F1
#
_cell.length_a   1.000
_cell.length_b   1.000
_cell.length_c   1.000
_cell.angle_alpha   90.00
_cell.angle_beta   90.00
_cell.angle_gamma   90.00
#
_symmetry.space_group_name_H-M   'P 1'
#
loop_
_entity.id
_entity.type
_entity.pdbx_description
1 polymer ?
#
loop_
_entity_poly.entity_id
_entity_poly.type
_entity_poly.pdbx_seq_one_letter_code
_entity_poly.pdbx_strand_id
1 'polypeptide(L)'
;MKQLNWWKSIASFLVVLFTMPLGHALMMIMDKTMTPEAVHYSAFFMGLAGLIMVVIGVFVKGDTKQTLWGLFGGLLFWTGWIEFLFQYYATRWGTQPEMENGEVVTRPEYLILPATFGMWMMIMVLYIFSTKNGCNFINWWQRV
;
A
#
# COMPACT_ATOMS: atom_id res chain seq x y z
N MET A 1 -25.07 3.65 -26.28
CA MET A 1 -24.50 2.40 -25.72
C MET A 1 -23.05 2.67 -25.31
N LYS A 2 -22.71 2.55 -24.02
CA LYS A 2 -21.28 2.59 -23.61
C LYS A 2 -20.60 1.35 -24.20
N GLN A 3 -19.55 1.55 -24.99
CA GLN A 3 -18.67 0.48 -25.46
C GLN A 3 -18.15 -0.29 -24.24
N LEU A 4 -18.54 -1.56 -24.12
CA LEU A 4 -18.15 -2.42 -23.00
C LEU A 4 -16.68 -2.83 -23.23
N ASN A 5 -15.76 -2.11 -22.61
CA ASN A 5 -14.31 -2.33 -22.78
C ASN A 5 -13.82 -3.54 -21.99
N TRP A 6 -14.37 -4.73 -22.26
CA TRP A 6 -14.11 -5.97 -21.52
C TRP A 6 -12.61 -6.30 -21.39
N TRP A 7 -11.84 -6.06 -22.46
CA TRP A 7 -10.39 -6.20 -22.45
C TRP A 7 -9.69 -5.30 -21.42
N LYS A 8 -10.12 -4.04 -21.28
CA LYS A 8 -9.54 -3.12 -20.29
C LYS A 8 -9.84 -3.61 -18.86
N SER A 9 -11.02 -4.17 -18.63
CA SER A 9 -11.38 -4.75 -17.33
C SER A 9 -10.51 -5.95 -16.98
N ILE A 10 -10.32 -6.88 -17.91
CA ILE A 10 -9.43 -8.04 -17.73
C ILE A 10 -8.00 -7.56 -17.45
N ALA A 11 -7.48 -6.64 -18.27
CA ALA A 11 -6.14 -6.08 -18.08
C ALA A 11 -5.99 -5.42 -16.70
N SER A 12 -6.97 -4.63 -16.26
CA SER A 12 -6.93 -3.95 -14.96
C SER A 12 -6.96 -4.95 -13.80
N PHE A 13 -7.78 -6.00 -13.91
CA PHE A 13 -7.83 -7.08 -12.93
C PHE A 13 -6.49 -7.80 -12.82
N LEU A 14 -5.87 -8.18 -13.96
CA LEU A 14 -4.57 -8.85 -13.97
C LEU A 14 -3.46 -7.97 -13.40
N VAL A 15 -3.44 -6.68 -13.74
CA VAL A 15 -2.46 -5.73 -13.19
C VAL A 15 -2.56 -5.71 -11.66
N VAL A 16 -3.75 -5.52 -11.11
CA VAL A 16 -3.94 -5.49 -9.64
C VAL A 16 -3.59 -6.85 -9.01
N LEU A 17 -4.06 -7.96 -9.61
CA LEU A 17 -3.83 -9.30 -9.10
C LEU A 17 -2.32 -9.63 -8.99
N PHE A 18 -1.53 -9.27 -10.00
CA PHE A 18 -0.10 -9.57 -10.02
C PHE A 18 0.77 -8.53 -9.29
N THR A 19 0.27 -7.31 -9.05
CA THR A 19 1.06 -6.31 -8.30
C THR A 19 1.37 -6.75 -6.86
N MET A 20 0.45 -7.45 -6.20
CA MET A 20 0.65 -7.96 -4.83
C MET A 20 1.81 -8.97 -4.72
N PRO A 21 1.80 -10.11 -5.47
CA PRO A 21 2.91 -11.07 -5.41
C PRO A 21 4.24 -10.46 -5.88
N LEU A 22 4.21 -9.51 -6.82
CA LEU A 22 5.42 -8.79 -7.24
C LEU A 22 5.99 -7.92 -6.10
N GLY A 23 5.13 -7.21 -5.36
CA GLY A 23 5.54 -6.44 -4.18
C GLY A 23 6.18 -7.31 -3.11
N HIS A 24 5.56 -8.46 -2.79
CA HIS A 24 6.14 -9.41 -1.84
C HIS A 24 7.45 -10.03 -2.33
N ALA A 25 7.56 -10.35 -3.63
CA ALA A 25 8.79 -10.87 -4.20
C ALA A 25 9.94 -9.85 -4.07
N LEU A 26 9.67 -8.57 -4.32
CA LEU A 26 10.63 -7.49 -4.11
C LEU A 26 11.11 -7.45 -2.66
N MET A 27 10.19 -7.50 -1.69
CA MET A 27 10.53 -7.50 -0.27
C MET A 27 11.38 -8.70 0.14
N MET A 28 11.03 -9.91 -0.31
CA MET A 28 11.83 -11.09 -0.05
C MET A 28 13.24 -11.01 -0.64
N ILE A 29 13.40 -10.39 -1.80
CA ILE A 29 14.72 -10.19 -2.41
C ILE A 29 15.53 -9.20 -1.56
N MET A 30 14.94 -8.07 -1.15
CA MET A 30 15.61 -7.09 -0.29
C MET A 30 16.05 -7.72 1.04
N ASP A 31 15.15 -8.46 1.70
CA ASP A 31 15.42 -9.12 2.98
C ASP A 31 16.55 -10.18 2.88
N LYS A 32 16.66 -10.87 1.74
CA LYS A 32 17.69 -11.90 1.52
C LYS A 32 19.03 -11.37 1.00
N THR A 33 19.06 -10.20 0.37
CA THR A 33 20.25 -9.72 -0.35
C THR A 33 20.93 -8.52 0.31
N MET A 34 20.22 -7.79 1.17
CA MET A 34 20.71 -6.56 1.77
C MET A 34 20.96 -6.72 3.27
N THR A 35 21.89 -5.92 3.81
CA THR A 35 22.06 -5.82 5.27
C THR A 35 20.89 -5.06 5.89
N PRO A 36 20.56 -5.27 7.18
CA PRO A 36 19.41 -4.61 7.82
C PRO A 36 19.42 -3.08 7.67
N GLU A 37 20.58 -2.45 7.83
CA GLU A 37 20.74 -1.01 7.64
C GLU A 37 20.41 -0.56 6.20
N ALA A 38 20.91 -1.30 5.21
CA ALA A 38 20.66 -1.02 3.80
C ALA A 38 19.17 -1.19 3.43
N VAL A 39 18.48 -2.17 4.01
CA VAL A 39 17.03 -2.36 3.82
C VAL A 39 16.27 -1.14 4.34
N HIS A 40 16.59 -0.63 5.53
CA HIS A 40 15.88 0.51 6.11
C HIS A 40 16.08 1.81 5.31
N TYR A 41 17.30 2.11 4.87
CA TYR A 41 17.54 3.26 4.00
C TYR A 41 16.81 3.11 2.66
N SER A 42 16.89 1.94 2.04
CA SER A 42 16.23 1.65 0.76
C SER A 42 14.71 1.76 0.88
N ALA A 43 14.13 1.24 1.97
CA ALA A 43 12.71 1.34 2.26
C ALA A 43 12.26 2.79 2.44
N PHE A 44 13.05 3.61 3.14
CA PHE A 44 12.75 5.03 3.31
C PHE A 44 12.72 5.77 1.97
N PHE A 45 13.73 5.57 1.12
CA PHE A 45 13.78 6.18 -0.21
C PHE A 45 12.70 5.65 -1.15
N MET A 46 12.36 4.36 -1.06
CA MET A 46 11.26 3.77 -1.81
C MET A 46 9.91 4.39 -1.44
N GLY A 47 9.64 4.58 -0.15
CA GLY A 47 8.42 5.24 0.31
C GLY A 47 8.37 6.72 -0.07
N LEU A 48 9.51 7.42 -0.03
CA LEU A 48 9.62 8.81 -0.51
C LEU A 48 9.34 8.90 -2.01
N ALA A 49 9.89 7.99 -2.82
CA ALA A 49 9.59 7.91 -4.24
C ALA A 49 8.10 7.65 -4.45
N GLY A 50 7.50 6.72 -3.69
CA GLY A 50 6.06 6.48 -3.70
C GLY A 50 5.22 7.73 -3.39
N LEU A 51 5.60 8.51 -2.38
CA LEU A 51 4.94 9.77 -2.05
C LEU A 51 5.01 10.77 -3.21
N ILE A 52 6.19 10.96 -3.80
CA ILE A 52 6.39 11.85 -4.95
C ILE A 52 5.50 11.42 -6.11
N MET A 53 5.44 10.11 -6.39
CA MET A 53 4.60 9.55 -7.44
C MET A 53 3.11 9.80 -7.21
N VAL A 54 2.62 9.63 -5.98
CA VAL A 54 1.21 9.92 -5.62
C VAL A 54 0.91 11.41 -5.79
N VAL A 55 1.79 12.29 -5.31
CA VAL A 55 1.63 13.74 -5.44
C VAL A 55 1.58 14.15 -6.92
N ILE A 56 2.47 13.61 -7.77
CA ILE A 56 2.42 13.81 -9.21
C ILE A 56 1.08 13.32 -9.77
N GLY A 57 0.62 12.14 -9.35
CA GLY A 57 -0.66 11.56 -9.73
C GLY A 57 -1.87 12.46 -9.48
N VAL A 58 -1.86 13.27 -8.43
CA VAL A 58 -2.93 14.25 -8.13
C VAL A 58 -3.06 15.30 -9.25
N PHE A 59 -1.94 15.76 -9.82
CA PHE A 59 -1.92 16.87 -10.79
C PHE A 59 -1.90 16.40 -12.26
N VAL A 60 -1.63 15.13 -12.53
CA VAL A 60 -1.62 14.59 -13.89
C VAL A 60 -3.03 14.56 -14.49
N LYS A 61 -3.18 15.07 -15.71
CA LYS A 61 -4.45 15.02 -16.44
C LYS A 61 -4.69 13.64 -17.08
N GLY A 62 -5.85 13.06 -16.81
CA GLY A 62 -6.39 11.87 -17.47
C GLY A 62 -6.50 10.66 -16.54
N ASP A 63 -7.72 10.12 -16.44
CA ASP A 63 -8.12 9.11 -15.45
C ASP A 63 -7.17 7.91 -15.39
N THR A 64 -6.80 7.31 -16.54
CA THR A 64 -5.91 6.14 -16.57
C THR A 64 -4.52 6.45 -16.01
N LYS A 65 -3.97 7.64 -16.32
CA LYS A 65 -2.65 8.02 -15.81
C LYS A 65 -2.72 8.27 -14.30
N GLN A 66 -3.74 8.97 -13.82
CA GLN A 66 -3.94 9.19 -12.38
C GLN A 66 -4.06 7.86 -11.63
N THR A 67 -4.83 6.90 -12.16
CA THR A 67 -4.93 5.56 -11.57
C THR A 67 -3.60 4.83 -11.52
N LEU A 68 -2.79 4.88 -12.58
CA LEU A 68 -1.48 4.20 -12.60
C LEU A 68 -0.48 4.85 -11.63
N TRP A 69 -0.40 6.19 -11.60
CA TRP A 69 0.44 6.90 -10.63
C TRP A 69 0.00 6.63 -9.19
N GLY A 70 -1.33 6.59 -8.94
CA GLY A 70 -1.89 6.23 -7.65
C GLY A 70 -1.61 4.78 -7.25
N LEU A 71 -1.76 3.82 -8.16
CA LEU A 71 -1.51 2.41 -7.91
C LEU A 71 -0.04 2.16 -7.57
N PHE A 72 0.90 2.54 -8.44
CA PHE A 72 2.32 2.28 -8.20
C PHE A 72 2.88 3.17 -7.09
N GLY A 73 2.47 4.43 -7.02
CA GLY A 73 2.88 5.33 -5.94
C GLY A 73 2.39 4.83 -4.58
N GLY A 74 1.13 4.40 -4.49
CA GLY A 74 0.55 3.81 -3.28
C GLY A 74 1.23 2.50 -2.87
N LEU A 75 1.57 1.63 -3.82
CA LEU A 75 2.30 0.39 -3.55
C LEU A 75 3.70 0.66 -2.96
N LEU A 76 4.47 1.56 -3.57
CA LEU A 76 5.81 1.92 -3.08
C LEU A 76 5.76 2.66 -1.74
N PHE A 77 4.75 3.52 -1.56
CA PHE A 77 4.52 4.22 -0.30
C PHE A 77 4.18 3.25 0.83
N TRP A 78 3.30 2.29 0.56
CA TRP A 78 2.92 1.25 1.51
C TRP A 78 4.10 0.37 1.89
N THR A 79 4.79 -0.21 0.91
CA THR A 79 5.91 -1.12 1.17
C THR A 79 7.02 -0.40 1.93
N GLY A 80 7.37 0.82 1.51
CA GLY A 80 8.48 1.58 2.10
C GLY A 80 8.17 2.14 3.49
N TRP A 81 7.07 2.88 3.64
CA TRP A 81 6.80 3.65 4.85
C TRP A 81 5.75 3.05 5.79
N ILE A 82 4.95 2.09 5.35
CA ILE A 82 4.03 1.39 6.26
C ILE A 82 4.68 0.10 6.72
N GLU A 83 4.98 -0.81 5.78
CA GLU A 83 5.43 -2.16 6.10
C GLU A 83 6.85 -2.20 6.69
N PHE A 84 7.84 -1.65 5.99
CA PHE A 84 9.23 -1.65 6.50
C PHE A 84 9.44 -0.77 7.74
N LEU A 85 8.63 0.27 7.94
CA LEU A 85 8.67 1.05 9.18
C LEU A 85 8.07 0.28 10.35
N PHE A 86 6.98 -0.47 10.14
CA PHE A 86 6.47 -1.39 11.18
C PHE A 86 7.51 -2.45 11.53
N GLN A 87 8.18 -3.04 10.53
CA GLN A 87 9.29 -3.96 10.75
C GLN A 87 10.43 -3.29 11.53
N TYR A 88 10.86 -2.10 11.13
CA TYR A 88 11.91 -1.34 11.82
C TYR A 88 11.56 -1.12 13.29
N TYR A 89 10.37 -0.61 13.59
CA TYR A 89 9.97 -0.35 14.98
C TYR A 89 9.78 -1.64 15.78
N ALA A 90 9.20 -2.68 15.19
CA ALA A 90 9.05 -3.98 15.84
C ALA A 90 10.42 -4.58 16.23
N THR A 91 11.40 -4.53 15.32
CA THR A 91 12.75 -5.01 15.60
C THR A 91 13.50 -4.11 16.58
N ARG A 92 13.40 -2.78 16.44
CA ARG A 92 14.06 -1.79 17.31
C ARG A 92 13.65 -1.96 18.77
N TRP A 93 12.36 -2.17 19.02
CA TRP A 93 11.80 -2.27 20.36
C TRP A 93 11.66 -3.70 20.87
N GLY A 94 12.08 -4.69 20.07
CA GLY A 94 12.05 -6.10 20.46
C GLY A 94 10.63 -6.64 20.69
N THR A 95 9.66 -6.18 19.90
CA THR A 95 8.29 -6.69 19.94
C THR A 95 8.30 -8.18 19.69
N GLN A 96 7.69 -8.97 20.59
CA GLN A 96 7.66 -10.41 20.45
C GLN A 96 6.71 -10.82 19.31
N PRO A 97 7.08 -11.83 18.50
CA PRO A 97 6.16 -12.44 17.55
C PRO A 97 5.00 -13.12 18.29
N GLU A 98 3.87 -13.29 17.60
CA GLU A 98 2.79 -14.12 18.12
C GLU A 98 3.22 -15.58 18.05
N MET A 99 3.19 -16.26 19.21
CA MET A 99 3.60 -17.64 19.36
C MET A 99 2.38 -18.49 19.73
N GLU A 100 2.04 -19.49 18.91
CA GLU A 100 1.01 -20.47 19.22
C GLU A 100 1.66 -21.85 19.28
N ASN A 101 1.52 -22.56 20.40
CA ASN A 101 2.13 -23.89 20.61
C ASN A 101 3.66 -23.96 20.38
N GLY A 102 4.37 -22.83 20.54
CA GLY A 102 5.82 -22.77 20.34
C GLY A 102 6.26 -22.49 18.90
N GLU A 103 5.32 -22.31 17.97
CA GLU A 103 5.59 -21.88 16.59
C GLU A 103 5.30 -20.39 16.40
N VAL A 104 6.12 -19.71 15.60
CA VAL A 104 5.90 -18.32 15.21
C VAL A 104 4.74 -18.29 14.21
N VAL A 105 3.56 -17.88 14.67
CA VAL A 105 2.37 -17.76 13.81
C VAL A 105 2.38 -16.46 13.04
N THR A 106 2.82 -15.36 13.66
CA THR A 106 2.79 -14.04 13.04
C THR A 106 4.04 -13.23 13.39
N ARG A 107 4.62 -12.57 12.38
CA ARG A 107 5.76 -11.67 12.58
C ARG A 107 5.34 -10.42 13.36
N PRO A 108 6.23 -9.85 14.19
CA PRO A 108 5.85 -8.78 15.12
C PRO A 108 5.37 -7.50 14.44
N GLU A 109 5.80 -7.21 13.21
CA GLU A 109 5.30 -6.09 12.41
C GLU A 109 3.81 -6.16 12.10
N TYR A 110 3.26 -7.37 11.92
CA TYR A 110 1.84 -7.53 11.60
C TYR A 110 0.95 -7.39 12.83
N LEU A 111 1.50 -7.47 14.05
CA LEU A 111 0.75 -7.18 15.28
C LEU A 111 0.45 -5.68 15.41
N ILE A 112 1.26 -4.82 14.79
CA ILE A 112 1.05 -3.36 14.77
C ILE A 112 -0.08 -2.99 13.80
N LEU A 113 -0.30 -3.79 12.75
CA LEU A 113 -1.24 -3.49 11.68
C LEU A 113 -2.70 -3.37 12.19
N PRO A 114 -3.24 -4.30 13.01
CA PRO A 114 -4.56 -4.14 13.65
C PRO A 114 -4.70 -2.88 14.49
N ALA A 115 -3.62 -2.41 15.15
CA ALA A 115 -3.66 -1.19 15.96
C ALA A 115 -3.93 0.07 15.12
N THR A 116 -3.69 0.02 13.81
CA THR A 116 -3.98 1.13 12.88
C THR A 116 -5.42 1.21 12.41
N PHE A 117 -6.27 0.22 12.75
CA PHE A 117 -7.66 0.17 12.30
C PHE A 117 -8.46 1.43 12.68
N GLY A 118 -8.27 1.96 13.89
CA GLY A 118 -8.95 3.18 14.33
C GLY A 118 -8.56 4.41 13.50
N MET A 119 -7.27 4.55 13.16
CA MET A 119 -6.78 5.62 12.28
C MET A 119 -7.33 5.46 10.87
N TRP A 120 -7.37 4.24 10.35
CA TRP A 120 -7.97 3.94 9.06
C TRP A 120 -9.46 4.30 9.02
N MET A 121 -10.23 3.93 10.05
CA MET A 121 -11.64 4.28 10.16
C MET A 121 -11.88 5.79 10.14
N MET A 122 -11.08 6.56 10.91
CA MET A 122 -11.16 8.02 10.92
C MET A 122 -10.94 8.62 9.52
N ILE A 123 -9.92 8.14 8.81
CA ILE A 123 -9.59 8.61 7.45
C ILE A 123 -10.69 8.21 6.46
N MET A 124 -11.22 6.99 6.53
CA MET A 124 -12.30 6.52 5.65
C MET A 124 -13.59 7.33 5.83
N VAL A 125 -13.95 7.69 7.07
CA VAL A 125 -15.10 8.55 7.35
C VAL A 125 -14.95 9.91 6.67
N LEU A 126 -13.77 10.53 6.75
CA LEU A 126 -13.48 11.77 6.02
C LEU A 126 -13.62 11.58 4.51
N TYR A 127 -13.08 10.50 3.95
CA TYR A 127 -13.17 10.21 2.53
C TYR A 127 -14.61 10.01 2.05
N ILE A 128 -15.40 9.29 2.84
CA ILE A 128 -16.79 8.97 2.51
C ILE A 128 -17.70 10.19 2.66
N PHE A 129 -17.56 11.02 3.70
CA PHE A 129 -18.56 12.07 3.96
C PHE A 129 -18.11 13.50 3.62
N SER A 130 -16.80 13.78 3.62
CA SER A 130 -16.31 15.17 3.62
C SER A 130 -15.46 15.56 2.41
N THR A 131 -14.98 14.61 1.61
CA THR A 131 -14.10 14.93 0.46
C THR A 131 -14.69 14.51 -0.87
N LYS A 132 -14.71 15.44 -1.83
CA LYS A 132 -14.85 15.12 -3.24
C LYS A 132 -13.51 14.61 -3.75
N ASN A 133 -13.46 13.42 -4.32
CA ASN A 133 -12.24 12.81 -4.83
C ASN A 133 -12.43 12.32 -6.27
N GLY A 134 -11.34 11.94 -6.94
CA GLY A 134 -11.40 11.40 -8.30
C GLY A 134 -11.88 9.94 -8.38
N CYS A 135 -12.15 9.29 -7.24
CA CYS A 135 -12.52 7.88 -7.20
C CYS A 135 -14.02 7.71 -7.48
N ASN A 136 -14.33 7.06 -8.60
CA ASN A 136 -15.72 6.79 -8.98
C ASN A 136 -16.48 5.94 -7.96
N PHE A 137 -15.80 5.04 -7.23
CA PHE A 137 -16.43 4.24 -6.18
C PHE A 137 -16.88 5.09 -4.98
N ILE A 138 -16.00 5.96 -4.47
CA ILE A 138 -16.34 6.82 -3.32
C ILE A 138 -17.39 7.86 -3.74
N ASN A 139 -17.24 8.46 -4.92
CA ASN A 139 -18.25 9.38 -5.46
C ASN A 139 -19.61 8.70 -5.69
N TRP A 140 -19.63 7.42 -6.06
CA TRP A 140 -20.87 6.66 -6.17
C TRP A 140 -21.51 6.47 -4.79
N TRP A 141 -20.73 6.05 -3.79
CA TRP A 141 -21.21 5.91 -2.42
C TRP A 141 -21.75 7.22 -1.83
N GLN A 142 -21.07 8.34 -2.07
CA GLN A 142 -21.48 9.68 -1.64
C GLN A 142 -22.78 10.20 -2.24
N ARG A 143 -23.19 9.64 -3.39
CA ARG A 143 -24.41 10.03 -4.10
C ARG A 143 -25.63 9.19 -3.71
N VAL A 144 -25.41 8.06 -3.05
CA VAL A 144 -26.47 7.24 -2.43
C VAL A 144 -26.91 7.93 -1.15
#